data_AF-A0A0T9M685-F1
#
_entry.id   AF-A0A0T9M685-F1
#
_cell.length_a   1.000
_cell.length_b   1.000
_cell.length_c   1.000
_cell.angle_alpha   90.00
_cell.angle_beta   90.00
_cell.angle_gamma   90.00
#
_symmetry.space_group_name_H-M   'P 1'
#
loop_
_entity.id
_entity.type
_entity.pdbx_description
1 polymer ?
#
loop_
_entity_poly.entity_id
_entity_poly.type
_entity_poly.pdbx_seq_one_letter_code
_entity_poly.pdbx_strand_id
1 'polypeptide(L)'
;MDEYSPKRHDIAQLKFLCESLYDEGIATLGDSHHGWVNDPTSAVNLQLNDLIEHIASFVMSFKIKYPDDGDLSELVEEYLDDTYTLFSSYGINDPELRRWQKTKERLFRLFSGEYTCTLMKT
;
A
#
# COMPACT_ATOMS: atom_id res chain seq x y z
N MET A 1 -7.16 -10.88 30.41
CA MET A 1 -8.13 -9.96 29.78
C MET A 1 -7.37 -9.41 28.60
N ASP A 2 -7.37 -10.16 27.50
CA ASP A 2 -6.44 -9.95 26.39
C ASP A 2 -6.81 -8.69 25.62
N GLU A 3 -5.98 -7.67 25.79
CA GLU A 3 -5.98 -6.42 25.05
C GLU A 3 -5.50 -6.67 23.61
N TYR A 4 -6.27 -7.43 22.83
CA TYR A 4 -6.08 -7.50 21.39
C TYR A 4 -6.72 -6.24 20.81
N SER A 5 -5.89 -5.28 20.37
CA SER A 5 -6.33 -4.28 19.38
C SER A 5 -7.15 -5.01 18.33
N PRO A 6 -8.45 -4.69 18.18
CA PRO A 6 -9.34 -5.52 17.40
C PRO A 6 -8.77 -5.57 15.99
N LYS A 7 -8.65 -6.75 15.38
CA LYS A 7 -8.23 -6.97 13.99
C LYS A 7 -8.69 -5.88 13.00
N ARG A 8 -9.88 -5.33 13.26
CA ARG A 8 -10.47 -4.14 12.60
C ARG A 8 -9.55 -2.91 12.58
N HIS A 9 -8.91 -2.59 13.69
CA HIS A 9 -7.97 -1.50 13.83
C HIS A 9 -6.68 -1.78 13.04
N ASP A 10 -6.13 -3.00 13.12
CA ASP A 10 -4.95 -3.36 12.30
C ASP A 10 -5.28 -3.27 10.79
N ILE A 11 -6.44 -3.78 10.36
CA ILE A 11 -6.90 -3.69 8.96
C ILE A 11 -7.17 -2.24 8.55
N ALA A 12 -7.81 -1.44 9.41
CA ALA A 12 -8.06 -0.03 9.13
C ALA A 12 -6.75 0.77 9.02
N GLN A 13 -5.77 0.46 9.86
CA GLN A 13 -4.44 1.06 9.79
C GLN A 13 -3.73 0.65 8.50
N LEU A 14 -3.76 -0.63 8.13
CA LEU A 14 -3.18 -1.12 6.88
C LEU A 14 -3.80 -0.40 5.67
N LYS A 15 -5.14 -0.30 5.65
CA LYS A 15 -5.88 0.44 4.63
C LYS A 15 -5.45 1.91 4.56
N PHE A 16 -5.39 2.59 5.71
CA PHE A 16 -5.01 3.99 5.79
C PHE A 16 -3.58 4.23 5.29
N LEU A 17 -2.64 3.35 5.65
CA LEU A 17 -1.26 3.44 5.19
C LEU A 17 -1.16 3.20 3.69
N CYS A 18 -1.86 2.21 3.14
CA CYS A 18 -1.91 1.98 1.69
C CYS A 18 -2.57 3.14 0.93
N GLU A 19 -3.60 3.79 1.51
CA GLU A 19 -4.21 5.01 0.98
C GLU A 19 -3.24 6.19 0.99
N SER A 20 -2.51 6.39 2.08
CA SER A 20 -1.54 7.47 2.22
C SER A 20 -0.39 7.29 1.21
N LEU A 21 0.16 6.07 1.09
CA LEU A 21 1.17 5.75 0.10
C LEU A 21 0.69 6.02 -1.34
N TYR A 22 -0.58 5.74 -1.62
CA TYR A 22 -1.17 6.05 -2.93
C TYR A 22 -1.26 7.55 -3.20
N ASP A 23 -1.74 8.31 -2.22
CA ASP A 23 -1.90 9.76 -2.34
C ASP A 23 -0.54 10.44 -2.54
N GLU A 24 0.46 10.05 -1.74
CA GLU A 24 1.85 10.51 -1.88
C GLU A 24 2.46 10.09 -3.22
N GLY A 25 2.15 8.87 -3.69
CA GLY A 25 2.57 8.40 -5.00
C GLY A 25 1.97 9.26 -6.12
N ILE A 26 0.66 9.53 -6.08
CA ILE A 26 -0.02 10.37 -7.07
C ILE A 26 0.46 11.83 -7.00
N ALA A 27 0.73 12.36 -5.80
CA ALA A 27 1.31 13.69 -5.64
C ALA A 27 2.69 13.78 -6.30
N THR A 28 3.52 12.74 -6.13
CA THR A 28 4.83 12.62 -6.81
C THR A 28 4.68 12.59 -8.33
N LEU A 29 3.72 11.82 -8.83
CA LEU A 29 3.42 11.71 -10.26
C LEU A 29 2.82 13.01 -10.85
N GLY A 30 2.04 13.75 -10.05
CA GLY A 30 1.38 14.99 -10.44
C GLY A 30 2.29 16.21 -10.42
N ASP A 31 3.29 16.25 -9.54
CA ASP A 31 4.29 17.33 -9.47
C ASP A 31 5.36 17.22 -10.58
N SER A 32 5.49 16.07 -11.25
CA SER A 32 6.28 15.88 -12.47
C SER A 32 5.68 16.65 -13.68
N HIS A 33 5.49 17.96 -13.54
CA HIS A 33 5.06 18.90 -14.58
C HIS A 33 6.06 18.99 -15.76
N HIS A 34 7.27 18.44 -15.61
CA HIS A 34 8.29 18.37 -16.65
C HIS A 34 8.51 16.91 -17.08
N GLY A 35 7.46 16.31 -17.65
CA GLY A 35 7.55 15.06 -18.42
C GLY A 35 8.04 13.85 -17.63
N TRP A 36 7.24 13.35 -16.68
CA TRP A 36 7.41 12.01 -16.07
C TRP A 36 8.81 11.71 -15.50
N VAL A 37 9.59 12.75 -15.20
CA VAL A 37 10.88 12.59 -14.53
C VAL A 37 10.61 12.51 -13.03
N ASN A 38 11.08 11.43 -12.44
CA ASN A 38 11.04 11.15 -11.02
C ASN A 38 12.46 11.23 -10.48
N ASP A 39 12.70 12.04 -9.44
CA ASP A 39 14.02 12.10 -8.79
C ASP A 39 14.04 11.16 -7.57
N PRO A 40 14.69 10.00 -7.64
CA PRO A 40 14.68 9.00 -6.56
C PRO A 40 15.35 9.50 -5.27
N THR A 41 16.09 10.62 -5.31
CA THR A 41 16.70 11.25 -4.14
C THR A 41 15.86 12.39 -3.54
N SER A 42 14.72 12.70 -4.15
CA SER A 42 13.80 13.73 -3.67
C SER A 42 13.24 13.36 -2.30
N ALA A 43 12.98 14.38 -1.48
CA ALA A 43 12.38 14.20 -0.17
C ALA A 43 11.06 13.39 -0.23
N VAL A 44 10.28 13.54 -1.31
CA VAL A 44 9.03 12.81 -1.49
C VAL A 44 9.27 11.32 -1.77
N ASN A 45 10.27 10.97 -2.58
CA ASN A 45 10.62 9.56 -2.79
C ASN A 45 11.21 8.92 -1.54
N LEU A 46 12.02 9.66 -0.77
CA LEU A 46 12.52 9.16 0.51
C LEU A 46 11.37 8.89 1.49
N GLN A 47 10.35 9.76 1.52
CA GLN A 47 9.13 9.55 2.30
C GLN A 47 8.35 8.32 1.82
N LEU A 48 8.16 8.15 0.51
CA LEU A 48 7.53 6.95 -0.05
C LEU A 48 8.28 5.67 0.32
N ASN A 49 9.61 5.67 0.27
CA ASN A 49 10.42 4.52 0.68
C ASN A 49 10.26 4.21 2.18
N ASP A 50 10.30 5.24 3.04
CA ASP A 50 10.07 5.06 4.48
C ASP A 50 8.66 4.49 4.77
N LEU A 51 7.63 4.98 4.06
CA LEU A 51 6.28 4.42 4.14
C LEU A 51 6.21 2.98 3.64
N ILE A 52 6.89 2.64 2.54
CA ILE A 52 6.94 1.27 2.03
C ILE A 52 7.56 0.33 3.09
N GLU A 53 8.68 0.72 3.68
CA GLU A 53 9.33 -0.05 4.74
C GLU A 53 8.46 -0.17 6.00
N HIS A 54 7.79 0.92 6.38
CA HIS A 54 6.86 0.93 7.51
C HIS A 54 5.69 -0.03 7.28
N ILE A 55 5.07 0.00 6.10
CA ILE A 55 3.97 -0.89 5.75
C ILE A 55 4.45 -2.34 5.69
N ALA A 56 5.63 -2.62 5.11
CA ALA A 56 6.18 -3.97 5.04
C ALA A 56 6.39 -4.57 6.45
N SER A 57 6.94 -3.79 7.38
CA SER A 57 7.11 -4.18 8.78
C SER A 57 5.75 -4.45 9.46
N PHE A 58 4.77 -3.60 9.16
CA PHE A 58 3.42 -3.76 9.68
C PHE A 58 2.73 -5.01 9.11
N VAL A 59 2.87 -5.30 7.82
CA VAL A 59 2.35 -6.51 7.16
C VAL A 59 2.99 -7.77 7.73
N MET A 60 4.30 -7.79 7.97
CA MET A 60 4.94 -8.93 8.63
C MET A 60 4.34 -9.19 10.02
N SER A 61 4.14 -8.12 10.80
CA SER A 61 3.48 -8.22 12.10
C SER A 61 2.02 -8.69 11.98
N PHE A 62 1.32 -8.25 10.94
CA PHE A 62 -0.05 -8.66 10.63
C PHE A 62 -0.13 -10.14 10.26
N LYS A 63 0.75 -10.66 9.40
CA LYS A 63 0.85 -12.08 9.02
C LYS A 63 1.06 -12.98 10.24
N ILE A 64 1.88 -12.54 11.20
CA ILE A 64 2.12 -13.28 12.44
C ILE A 64 0.86 -13.32 13.32
N LYS A 65 0.12 -12.21 13.41
CA LYS A 65 -1.12 -12.11 14.19
C LYS A 65 -2.30 -12.83 13.53
N TYR A 66 -2.37 -12.83 12.20
CA TYR A 66 -3.50 -13.28 11.41
C TYR A 66 -3.04 -14.15 10.22
N PRO A 67 -2.60 -15.39 10.49
CA PRO A 67 -2.07 -16.29 9.44
C PRO A 67 -3.12 -16.73 8.41
N ASP A 68 -4.41 -16.57 8.73
CA ASP A 68 -5.54 -16.90 7.84
C ASP A 68 -5.77 -15.79 6.78
N ASP A 69 -5.27 -14.57 7.01
CA ASP A 69 -5.38 -13.44 6.08
C ASP A 69 -4.12 -13.29 5.21
N GLY A 70 -3.61 -14.43 4.74
CA GLY A 70 -2.44 -14.52 3.85
C GLY A 70 -2.65 -13.73 2.56
N ASP A 71 -3.82 -13.87 1.93
CA ASP A 71 -4.17 -13.20 0.68
C ASP A 71 -4.09 -11.67 0.78
N LEU A 72 -4.51 -11.08 1.92
CA LEU A 72 -4.41 -9.63 2.15
C LEU A 72 -2.94 -9.19 2.19
N SER A 73 -2.17 -9.95 2.95
CA SER A 73 -0.77 -9.62 3.21
C SER A 73 0.05 -9.72 1.94
N GLU A 74 -0.16 -10.78 1.16
CA GLU A 74 0.49 -10.97 -0.15
C GLU A 74 0.10 -9.87 -1.14
N LEU A 75 -1.16 -9.42 -1.13
CA LEU A 75 -1.62 -8.35 -2.01
C LEU A 75 -1.06 -6.98 -1.61
N VAL A 76 -0.88 -6.72 -0.30
CA VAL A 76 -0.16 -5.52 0.15
C VAL A 76 1.32 -5.62 -0.23
N GLU A 77 1.97 -6.77 -0.04
CA GLU A 77 3.37 -6.98 -0.45
C GLU A 77 3.54 -6.73 -1.96
N GLU A 78 2.62 -7.23 -2.81
CA GLU A 78 2.60 -6.95 -4.26
C GLU A 78 2.44 -5.45 -4.55
N TYR A 79 1.55 -4.76 -3.83
CA TYR A 79 1.35 -3.32 -3.97
C TYR A 79 2.61 -2.52 -3.62
N LEU A 80 3.31 -2.91 -2.54
CA LEU A 80 4.55 -2.28 -2.12
C LEU A 80 5.67 -2.48 -3.16
N ASP A 81 5.81 -3.69 -3.70
CA ASP A 81 6.80 -4.00 -4.74
C ASP A 81 6.54 -3.21 -6.03
N ASP A 82 5.27 -3.14 -6.47
CA ASP A 82 4.87 -2.34 -7.63
C ASP A 82 5.14 -0.84 -7.40
N THR A 83 4.89 -0.35 -6.18
CA THR A 83 5.17 1.06 -5.80
C THR A 83 6.66 1.33 -5.84
N TYR A 84 7.46 0.49 -5.18
CA TYR A 84 8.91 0.64 -5.15
C TYR A 84 9.49 0.61 -6.56
N THR A 85 9.07 -0.34 -7.40
CA THR A 85 9.53 -0.46 -8.79
C THR A 85 9.22 0.81 -9.61
N LEU A 86 8.01 1.33 -9.47
CA LEU A 86 7.57 2.54 -10.17
C LEU A 86 8.40 3.78 -9.81
N PHE A 87 8.67 3.95 -8.50
CA PHE A 87 9.36 5.13 -7.97
C PHE A 87 10.88 4.98 -7.87
N SER A 88 11.42 3.78 -8.08
CA SER A 88 12.86 3.53 -8.20
C SER A 88 13.41 3.99 -9.55
N SER A 89 12.55 4.09 -10.57
CA SER A 89 12.91 4.56 -11.90
C SER A 89 12.96 6.10 -11.97
N TYR A 90 13.94 6.63 -12.71
CA TYR A 90 14.04 8.08 -13.01
C TYR A 90 12.93 8.56 -13.95
N GLY A 91 12.24 7.64 -14.62
CA GLY A 91 11.12 7.90 -15.50
C GLY A 91 9.96 6.96 -15.16
N ILE A 92 8.76 7.51 -15.08
CA ILE A 92 7.56 6.72 -14.80
C ILE A 92 7.16 5.94 -16.04
N ASN A 93 7.16 4.61 -15.97
CA ASN A 93 6.71 3.77 -17.08
C ASN A 93 5.19 3.57 -17.02
N ASP A 94 4.51 3.88 -18.12
CA ASP A 94 3.08 3.59 -18.34
C ASP A 94 2.64 2.15 -17.97
N PRO A 95 3.37 1.07 -18.36
CA PRO A 95 2.99 -0.29 -17.97
C PRO A 95 3.10 -0.54 -16.47
N GLU A 96 4.10 0.02 -15.80
CA GLU A 96 4.28 -0.11 -14.34
C GLU A 96 3.22 0.67 -13.59
N LEU A 97 2.90 1.88 -14.07
CA LEU A 97 1.82 2.70 -13.52
C LEU A 97 0.46 1.99 -13.61
N ARG A 98 0.15 1.39 -14.76
CA ARG A 98 -1.08 0.62 -14.97
C ARG A 98 -1.12 -0.63 -14.07
N ARG A 99 0.01 -1.29 -13.87
CA ARG A 99 0.13 -2.44 -12.98
C ARG A 99 -0.15 -2.02 -11.54
N TRP A 100 0.55 -1.00 -11.05
CA TRP A 100 0.36 -0.42 -9.73
C TRP A 100 -1.09 -0.01 -9.45
N GLN A 101 -1.74 0.68 -10.41
CA GLN A 101 -3.16 1.04 -10.32
C GLN A 101 -4.06 -0.19 -10.20
N LYS A 102 -3.80 -1.24 -10.99
CA LYS A 102 -4.58 -2.49 -10.94
C LYS A 102 -4.41 -3.24 -9.62
N THR A 103 -3.19 -3.28 -9.08
CA THR A 103 -2.88 -3.89 -7.78
C THR A 103 -3.60 -3.13 -6.66
N LYS A 104 -3.55 -1.80 -6.70
CA LYS A 104 -4.34 -0.94 -5.80
C LYS A 104 -5.84 -1.23 -5.88
N GLU A 105 -6.43 -1.26 -7.08
CA GLU A 105 -7.87 -1.50 -7.22
C GLU A 105 -8.30 -2.83 -6.60
N ARG A 106 -7.47 -3.87 -6.76
CA ARG A 106 -7.69 -5.17 -6.11
C ARG A 106 -7.59 -5.04 -4.58
N LEU A 107 -6.56 -4.37 -4.08
CA LEU A 107 -6.34 -4.18 -2.65
C LEU A 107 -7.48 -3.43 -1.98
N PHE A 108 -7.95 -2.34 -2.60
CA PHE A 108 -9.05 -1.54 -2.08
C PHE A 108 -10.38 -2.27 -2.15
N ARG A 109 -10.58 -3.11 -3.17
CA ARG A 109 -11.74 -3.99 -3.26
C ARG A 109 -11.73 -5.04 -2.15
N LEU A 110 -10.57 -5.60 -1.83
CA LEU A 110 -10.40 -6.53 -0.70
C LEU A 110 -10.78 -5.82 0.61
N PHE A 111 -10.19 -4.64 0.86
CA PHE A 111 -10.51 -3.79 2.02
C PHE A 111 -11.99 -3.40 2.12
N SER A 112 -12.67 -3.20 0.98
CA SER A 112 -14.07 -2.76 0.91
C SER A 112 -15.10 -3.90 0.81
N GLY A 113 -14.68 -5.12 0.47
CA GLY A 113 -15.57 -6.23 0.13
C GLY A 113 -15.47 -7.44 1.06
N GLU A 114 -14.26 -7.87 1.44
CA GLU A 114 -14.06 -9.10 2.23
C GLU A 114 -14.09 -8.85 3.75
N TYR A 115 -13.47 -7.75 4.21
CA TYR A 115 -13.40 -7.45 5.65
C TYR A 115 -14.56 -6.63 6.19
N THR A 116 -15.29 -5.93 5.32
CA THR A 116 -16.52 -5.17 5.63
C THR A 116 -17.75 -6.08 5.65
N CYS A 117 -17.82 -7.08 4.78
CA CYS A 117 -18.95 -8.03 4.72
C CYS A 117 -18.92 -9.04 5.87
N THR A 118 -17.73 -9.47 6.32
CA THR A 118 -17.56 -10.19 7.59
C THR A 118 -17.75 -9.29 8.82
N LEU A 119 -17.65 -7.97 8.67
CA LEU A 119 -17.90 -6.98 9.72
C LEU A 119 -19.39 -6.82 10.09
N MET A 120 -20.31 -7.07 9.15
CA MET A 120 -21.76 -6.89 9.34
C MET A 120 -22.45 -8.11 9.97
N LYS A 121 -21.70 -9.19 10.25
CA LYS A 121 -22.20 -10.36 10.98
C LYS A 121 -21.75 -10.30 12.45
N THR A 122 -22.20 -9.30 13.20
CA THR A 122 -22.22 -9.38 14.67
C THR A 122 -23.36 -8.52 15.20
#